data_AF-A0A1B6H015-F1
#
_entry.id   AF-A0A1B6H015-F1
#
_cell.length_a   1.000
_cell.length_b   1.000
_cell.length_c   1.000
_cell.angle_alpha   90.00
_cell.angle_beta   90.00
_cell.angle_gamma   90.00
#
_symmetry.space_group_name_H-M   'P 1'
#
loop_
_entity.id
_entity.type
_entity.pdbx_description
1 polymer ?
#
loop_
_entity_poly.entity_id
_entity_poly.type
_entity_poly.pdbx_seq_one_letter_code
_entity_poly.pdbx_strand_id
1 'polypeptide(L)'
;VISPGKRQKNEDEEVVAVLAPFNPFPKVCFEHVKIDKTAARDVVLRNPTNNEIHVELTKLPDSDRGFEWSSTQFILPGQTESTLTIHWTPTLYGSWRDNIKIVNKINLKTISELIL
;
A
#
# COMPACT_ATOMS: atom_id res chain seq x y z
N VAL A 1 -10.94 -35.93 7.48
CA VAL A 1 -11.21 -34.50 7.75
C VAL A 1 -9.99 -33.73 7.30
N ILE A 2 -10.07 -33.04 6.15
CA ILE A 2 -8.94 -32.28 5.61
C ILE A 2 -8.93 -30.94 6.34
N SER A 3 -7.97 -30.76 7.24
CA SER A 3 -7.72 -29.47 7.88
C SER A 3 -7.37 -28.44 6.80
N PRO A 4 -8.03 -27.29 6.73
CA PRO A 4 -7.63 -26.24 5.79
C PRO A 4 -6.25 -25.75 6.23
N GLY A 5 -5.26 -25.94 5.36
CA GLY A 5 -3.89 -25.52 5.62
C GLY A 5 -3.85 -24.06 6.03
N LYS A 6 -3.21 -23.77 7.17
CA LYS A 6 -2.76 -22.42 7.51
C LYS A 6 -1.88 -21.97 6.34
N ARG A 7 -2.39 -21.07 5.49
CA ARG A 7 -1.54 -20.25 4.64
C ARG A 7 -0.78 -19.33 5.57
N GLN A 8 0.42 -19.76 5.95
CA GLN A 8 1.40 -18.93 6.59
C GLN A 8 1.81 -17.90 5.52
N LYS A 9 1.21 -16.71 5.55
CA LYS A 9 1.69 -15.60 4.74
C LYS A 9 3.09 -15.29 5.25
N ASN A 10 4.09 -15.43 4.39
CA ASN A 10 5.45 -15.05 4.74
C ASN A 10 5.45 -13.55 5.04
N GLU A 11 5.96 -13.16 6.21
CA GLU A 11 6.12 -11.75 6.59
C GLU A 11 7.13 -11.01 5.68
N ASP A 12 7.80 -11.74 4.78
CA ASP A 12 8.83 -11.30 3.84
C ASP A 12 8.38 -11.27 2.36
N GLU A 13 7.10 -11.52 2.06
CA GLU A 13 6.63 -11.37 0.68
C GLU A 13 6.64 -9.89 0.28
N GLU A 14 7.47 -9.57 -0.72
CA GLU A 14 7.53 -8.25 -1.34
C GLU A 14 6.15 -7.86 -1.90
N VAL A 15 5.60 -6.75 -1.42
CA VAL A 15 4.30 -6.25 -1.88
C VAL A 15 4.52 -5.35 -3.09
N VAL A 16 4.13 -5.82 -4.27
CA VAL A 16 4.31 -5.06 -5.53
C VAL A 16 2.97 -4.52 -6.04
N ALA A 17 2.91 -3.22 -6.28
CA ALA A 17 1.82 -2.54 -6.99
C ALA A 17 2.26 -2.22 -8.43
N VAL A 18 1.73 -2.97 -9.40
CA VAL A 18 1.94 -2.64 -10.81
C VAL A 18 0.94 -1.56 -11.21
N LEU A 19 1.42 -0.37 -11.56
CA LEU A 19 0.61 0.80 -11.88
C LEU A 19 0.14 0.78 -13.35
N ALA A 20 -0.60 -0.27 -13.70
CA ALA A 20 -1.25 -0.42 -15.00
C ALA A 20 -2.62 -1.10 -14.87
N PRO A 21 -3.53 -0.92 -15.83
CA PRO A 21 -4.88 -1.49 -15.78
C PRO A 21 -4.90 -3.01 -15.56
N PHE A 22 -5.96 -3.48 -14.88
CA PHE A 22 -6.27 -4.90 -14.66
C PHE A 22 -5.24 -5.70 -13.83
N ASN A 23 -4.28 -5.03 -13.20
CA ASN A 23 -3.40 -5.66 -12.22
C ASN A 23 -4.13 -5.87 -10.89
N PRO A 24 -3.82 -6.96 -10.16
CA PRO A 24 -4.38 -7.17 -8.84
C PRO A 24 -3.94 -6.07 -7.89
N PHE A 25 -4.84 -5.70 -6.97
CA PHE A 25 -4.53 -4.72 -5.94
C PHE A 25 -3.62 -5.34 -4.87
N PRO A 26 -2.44 -4.76 -4.59
CA PRO A 26 -1.56 -5.21 -3.52
C PRO A 26 -2.29 -5.18 -2.17
N LYS A 27 -1.97 -6.16 -1.33
CA LYS A 27 -2.47 -6.26 0.05
C LYS A 27 -1.31 -6.11 1.02
N VAL A 28 -1.32 -5.06 1.81
CA VAL A 28 -0.38 -4.85 2.90
C VAL A 28 -1.07 -5.28 4.18
N CYS A 29 -0.47 -6.20 4.92
CA CYS A 29 -1.00 -6.63 6.21
C CYS A 29 0.00 -6.26 7.30
N PHE A 30 -0.50 -5.55 8.29
CA PHE A 30 0.15 -5.45 9.58
C PHE A 30 -0.40 -6.54 10.48
N GLU A 31 0.48 -7.33 11.09
CA GLU A 31 0.10 -8.39 12.02
C GLU A 31 -0.33 -7.78 13.37
N HIS A 32 -0.25 -8.53 14.47
CA HIS A 32 -0.63 -8.06 15.81
C HIS A 32 0.32 -6.98 16.36
N VAL A 33 0.21 -5.76 15.82
CA VAL A 33 0.93 -4.58 16.30
C VAL A 33 0.31 -4.12 17.61
N LYS A 34 1.14 -4.01 18.65
CA LYS A 34 0.69 -3.51 19.96
C LYS A 34 0.42 -2.01 19.87
N ILE A 35 -0.55 -1.52 20.66
CA ILE A 35 -0.80 -0.08 20.82
C ILE A 35 0.51 0.63 21.17
N ASP A 36 0.73 1.80 20.58
CA ASP A 36 1.92 2.65 20.72
C ASP A 36 3.24 1.98 20.28
N LYS A 37 3.19 0.87 19.54
CA LYS A 37 4.35 0.28 18.87
C LYS A 37 4.26 0.51 17.38
N THR A 38 5.35 0.97 16.80
CA THR A 38 5.44 1.20 15.36
C THR A 38 5.84 -0.08 14.65
N ALA A 39 5.13 -0.38 13.56
CA ALA A 39 5.53 -1.35 12.55
C ALA A 39 5.68 -0.65 11.21
N ALA A 40 6.47 -1.20 10.30
CA ALA A 40 6.66 -0.67 8.95
C ALA A 40 6.46 -1.76 7.89
N ARG A 41 5.93 -1.38 6.74
CA ARG A 41 5.82 -2.24 5.56
C ARG A 41 6.17 -1.46 4.30
N ASP A 42 6.93 -2.09 3.43
CA ASP A 42 7.31 -1.53 2.13
C ASP A 42 6.40 -2.06 1.02
N VAL A 43 6.06 -1.16 0.09
CA VAL A 43 5.32 -1.45 -1.12
C VAL A 43 6.13 -0.95 -2.31
N VAL A 44 6.48 -1.84 -3.22
CA VAL A 44 7.14 -1.48 -4.48
C VAL A 44 6.09 -1.01 -5.47
N LEU A 45 6.19 0.24 -5.88
CA LEU A 45 5.33 0.84 -6.90
C LEU A 45 6.07 0.78 -8.24
N ARG A 46 5.56 -0.05 -9.16
CA ARG A 46 6.16 -0.28 -10.48
C ARG A 46 5.38 0.45 -11.57
N ASN A 47 6.06 1.30 -12.34
CA ASN A 47 5.52 1.90 -13.55
C ASN A 47 6.01 1.13 -14.78
N PRO A 48 5.18 0.25 -15.38
CA PRO A 48 5.57 -0.52 -16.55
C PRO A 48 5.42 0.26 -17.87
N THR A 49 5.01 1.52 -17.81
CA THR A 49 4.76 2.35 -19.01
C THR A 49 6.00 3.17 -19.36
N ASN A 50 6.07 3.69 -20.58
CA ASN A 50 7.17 4.56 -21.01
C ASN A 50 7.03 6.01 -20.54
N ASN A 51 5.86 6.37 -20.01
CA ASN A 51 5.57 7.73 -19.54
C ASN A 51 5.72 7.79 -18.03
N GLU A 52 6.07 8.96 -17.52
CA GLU A 52 6.00 9.20 -16.07
C GLU A 52 4.56 9.21 -15.56
N ILE A 53 4.40 8.86 -14.29
CA ILE A 53 3.14 8.92 -13.56
C ILE A 53 3.30 9.91 -12.41
N HIS A 54 2.40 10.89 -12.33
CA HIS A 54 2.32 11.79 -11.18
C HIS A 54 1.44 11.11 -10.14
N VAL A 55 2.06 10.38 -9.21
CA VAL A 55 1.36 9.58 -8.22
C VAL A 55 0.81 10.47 -7.12
N GLU A 56 -0.45 10.25 -6.76
CA GLU A 56 -1.08 10.79 -5.57
C GLU A 56 -1.86 9.69 -4.84
N LEU A 57 -1.62 9.56 -3.53
CA LEU A 57 -2.40 8.69 -2.65
C LEU A 57 -3.62 9.43 -2.12
N THR A 58 -4.81 8.86 -2.30
CA THR A 58 -6.08 9.42 -1.83
C THR A 58 -6.89 8.39 -1.04
N LYS A 59 -7.89 8.84 -0.29
CA LYS A 59 -8.62 8.00 0.69
C LYS A 59 -7.68 7.34 1.70
N LEU A 60 -6.74 8.12 2.23
CA LEU A 60 -5.88 7.67 3.31
C LEU A 60 -6.73 7.34 4.55
N PRO A 61 -6.27 6.41 5.41
CA PRO A 61 -6.89 6.18 6.71
C PRO A 61 -7.01 7.47 7.52
N ASP A 62 -7.98 7.51 8.42
CA ASP A 62 -8.18 8.65 9.32
C ASP A 62 -6.92 8.91 10.15
N SER A 63 -6.61 10.19 10.37
CA SER A 63 -5.36 10.61 11.02
C SER A 63 -5.22 10.09 12.45
N ASP A 64 -6.33 9.77 13.12
CA ASP A 64 -6.34 9.23 14.47
C ASP A 64 -5.90 7.76 14.54
N ARG A 65 -5.78 7.05 13.40
CA ARG A 65 -5.37 5.63 13.34
C ARG A 65 -3.85 5.41 13.26
N GLY A 66 -3.07 6.50 13.23
CA GLY A 66 -1.60 6.46 13.39
C GLY A 66 -0.83 5.90 12.20
N PHE A 67 -1.34 6.08 10.98
CA PHE A 67 -0.62 5.75 9.74
C PHE A 67 0.19 6.93 9.24
N GLU A 68 1.45 6.67 8.90
CA GLU A 68 2.37 7.62 8.28
C GLU A 68 2.97 7.02 7.01
N TRP A 69 3.18 7.87 6.00
CA TRP A 69 3.58 7.47 4.66
C TRP A 69 4.90 8.14 4.30
N SER A 70 5.86 7.41 3.72
CA SER A 70 7.13 8.02 3.28
C SER A 70 6.92 9.12 2.24
N SER A 71 5.89 8.98 1.39
CA SER A 71 5.38 10.04 0.53
C SER A 71 3.93 9.76 0.13
N THR A 72 3.14 10.82 -0.03
CA THR A 72 1.77 10.75 -0.58
C THR A 72 1.66 11.32 -1.98
N GLN A 73 2.68 12.05 -2.46
CA GLN A 73 2.74 12.64 -3.80
C GLN A 73 4.18 12.64 -4.33
N PHE A 74 4.38 12.11 -5.53
CA PHE A 74 5.69 12.08 -6.20
C PHE A 74 5.55 11.76 -7.69
N ILE A 75 6.62 11.95 -8.45
CA ILE A 75 6.68 11.55 -9.87
C ILE A 75 7.41 10.21 -9.95
N LEU A 76 6.79 9.22 -10.59
CA LEU A 76 7.39 7.92 -10.87
C LEU A 76 7.74 7.83 -12.36
N PRO A 77 9.03 7.85 -12.74
CA PRO A 77 9.45 7.74 -14.12
C PRO A 77 8.95 6.47 -14.81
N GLY A 78 8.89 6.49 -16.15
CA GLY A 78 8.55 5.31 -16.95
C GLY A 78 9.60 4.21 -16.80
N GLN A 79 9.16 2.94 -16.84
CA GLN A 79 10.03 1.76 -16.70
C GLN A 79 10.86 1.73 -15.40
N THR A 80 10.37 2.35 -14.33
CA THR A 80 11.06 2.38 -13.03
C THR A 80 10.16 1.94 -11.89
N GLU A 81 10.79 1.76 -10.73
CA GLU A 81 10.16 1.40 -9.48
C GLU A 81 10.53 2.42 -8.39
N SER A 82 9.66 2.55 -7.40
CA SER A 82 9.91 3.31 -6.18
C SER A 82 9.30 2.59 -4.98
N THR A 83 9.91 2.73 -3.81
CA THR A 83 9.44 2.13 -2.57
C THR A 83 8.61 3.12 -1.77
N LEU A 84 7.36 2.76 -1.48
CA LEU A 84 6.49 3.43 -0.52
C LEU A 84 6.55 2.69 0.81
N THR A 85 7.06 3.35 1.85
CA THR A 85 7.09 2.80 3.21
C THR A 85 5.90 3.32 3.99
N ILE A 86 5.16 2.41 4.60
CA ILE A 86 3.99 2.68 5.43
C ILE A 86 4.39 2.37 6.86
N HIS A 87 4.38 3.37 7.72
CA HIS A 87 4.53 3.20 9.16
C HIS A 87 3.16 3.19 9.81
N TRP A 88 2.97 2.30 10.78
CA TRP A 88 1.75 2.23 11.54
C TRP A 88 2.04 2.14 13.03
N THR A 89 1.52 3.12 13.77
CA THR A 89 1.55 3.18 15.23
C THR A 89 0.10 3.24 15.72
N PRO A 90 -0.54 2.09 16.00
CA PRO A 90 -1.94 2.07 16.42
C PRO A 90 -2.11 2.79 17.76
N THR A 91 -3.09 3.70 17.80
CA THR A 91 -3.48 4.49 18.99
C THR A 91 -4.68 3.89 19.72
N LEU A 92 -5.42 3.01 19.03
CA LEU A 92 -6.63 2.35 19.50
C LEU A 92 -6.50 0.83 19.31
N TYR A 93 -7.34 0.06 20.00
CA TYR A 93 -7.50 -1.37 19.71
C TYR A 93 -8.54 -1.57 18.61
N GLY A 94 -8.24 -2.41 17.62
CA GLY A 94 -9.19 -2.73 16.56
C GLY A 94 -8.58 -3.49 15.39
N SER A 95 -9.41 -3.73 14.39
CA SER A 95 -9.01 -4.21 13.07
C SER A 95 -9.59 -3.25 12.04
N TRP A 96 -8.73 -2.76 11.15
CA TRP A 96 -9.10 -1.84 10.10
C TRP A 96 -8.83 -2.47 8.75
N ARG A 97 -9.59 -2.02 7.76
CA ARG A 97 -9.36 -2.34 6.37
C ARG A 97 -9.67 -1.12 5.52
N ASP A 98 -8.70 -0.65 4.77
CA ASP A 98 -8.83 0.53 3.92
C ASP A 98 -8.46 0.22 2.47
N ASN A 99 -9.09 0.95 1.55
CA ASN A 99 -8.75 0.89 0.12
C ASN A 99 -8.22 2.27 -0.27
N ILE A 100 -6.90 2.40 -0.19
CA ILE A 100 -6.18 3.62 -0.57
C ILE A 100 -6.10 3.66 -2.08
N LYS A 101 -6.47 4.79 -2.67
CA LYS A 101 -6.46 4.96 -4.12
C LYS A 101 -5.16 5.58 -4.58
N ILE A 102 -4.51 4.96 -5.56
CA ILE A 102 -3.35 5.49 -6.25
C ILE A 102 -3.85 6.15 -7.54
N VAL A 103 -3.73 7.47 -7.62
CA VAL A 103 -4.28 8.30 -8.70
C VAL A 103 -3.15 8.91 -9.52
N ASN A 104 -3.33 9.01 -10.84
CA ASN A 104 -2.48 9.86 -11.67
C ASN A 104 -3.02 11.30 -11.60
N LYS A 105 -2.28 12.19 -10.94
CA LYS A 105 -2.67 13.59 -10.72
C LYS A 105 -2.90 14.36 -12.02
N ILE A 106 -2.25 13.99 -13.13
CA ILE A 106 -2.42 14.67 -14.42
C ILE A 106 -3.83 14.46 -14.98
N ASN A 107 -4.34 13.23 -14.93
CA ASN A 107 -5.61 12.87 -15.57
C ASN A 107 -6.72 12.49 -14.57
N LEU A 108 -6.43 12.56 -13.27
CA LEU A 108 -7.32 12.27 -12.15
C LEU A 108 -7.91 10.85 -12.16
N LYS A 109 -7.31 9.91 -12.91
CA LYS A 109 -7.75 8.52 -12.95
C LYS A 109 -7.06 7.71 -11.88
N THR A 110 -7.84 6.90 -11.17
CA THR A 110 -7.31 5.83 -10.33
C THR A 110 -6.58 4.82 -11.21
N ILE A 111 -5.31 4.56 -10.91
CA ILE A 111 -4.44 3.63 -11.64
C ILE A 111 -4.45 2.26 -10.95
N SER A 112 -4.43 2.28 -9.62
CA SER A 112 -4.43 1.10 -8.77
C SER A 112 -5.02 1.44 -7.40
N GLU A 113 -5.27 0.42 -6.59
CA GLU A 113 -5.67 0.55 -5.19
C GLU A 113 -4.73 -0.28 -4.32
N LEU A 114 -4.45 0.21 -3.12
CA LEU A 114 -3.71 -0.49 -2.09
C LEU A 114 -4.69 -0.90 -1.00
N ILE A 115 -4.77 -2.20 -0.74
CA ILE A 115 -5.59 -2.74 0.33
C ILE A 115 -4.71 -2.83 1.57
N LEU A 116 -5.07 -2.05 2.59
CA LEU A 116 -4.46 -2.07 3.92
C LEU A 116 -5.34 -2.88 4.88
#